data_AF-A0A7C5MMT4-F1
#
_entry.id   AF-A0A7C5MMT4-F1
#
_cell.length_a   1.000
_cell.length_b   1.000
_cell.length_c   1.000
_cell.angle_alpha   90.00
_cell.angle_beta   90.00
_cell.angle_gamma   90.00
#
_symmetry.space_group_name_H-M   'P 1'
#
loop_
_entity.id
_entity.type
_entity.pdbx_description
1 polymer ?
#
loop_
_entity_poly.entity_id
_entity_poly.type
_entity_poly.pdbx_seq_one_letter_code
_entity_poly.pdbx_strand_id
1 'polypeptide(L)'
;MKKTIIPVLLFLFLGTCLWAQDSKVTTGVVAFQGQDYKKAIDALNVGLADPSQLKEKNVPKAYYYRALSQLQYMAQLSQGEGAKTNAATVKSLIFKIYDDLKQAKESDTYNKW
;
A
#
# COMPACT_ATOMS: atom_id res chain seq x y z
N MET A 1 5.41 39.17 -30.19
CA MET A 1 5.54 37.81 -30.76
C MET A 1 5.84 36.82 -29.63
N LYS A 2 5.18 35.65 -29.68
CA LYS A 2 5.42 34.39 -28.93
C LYS A 2 5.04 34.31 -27.45
N LYS A 3 3.72 34.19 -27.24
CA LYS A 3 3.07 33.48 -26.12
C LYS A 3 3.04 31.97 -26.44
N THR A 4 4.04 31.16 -26.05
CA THR A 4 3.97 29.68 -26.18
C THR A 4 5.12 28.96 -25.45
N ILE A 5 5.22 29.08 -24.11
CA ILE A 5 6.21 28.28 -23.32
C ILE A 5 5.54 27.46 -22.20
N ILE A 6 4.22 27.56 -22.02
CA ILE A 6 3.53 26.92 -20.89
C ILE A 6 3.19 25.41 -21.06
N PRO A 7 2.97 24.83 -22.27
CA PRO A 7 2.48 23.45 -22.32
C PRO A 7 3.54 22.37 -22.02
N VAL A 8 4.84 22.69 -22.15
CA VAL A 8 5.92 21.70 -21.95
C VAL A 8 6.16 21.38 -20.47
N LEU A 9 5.93 22.34 -19.57
CA LEU A 9 6.14 22.15 -18.13
C LEU A 9 5.09 21.21 -17.51
N LEU A 10 3.86 21.21 -18.05
CA LEU A 10 2.75 20.38 -17.57
C LEU A 10 2.93 18.89 -17.96
N PHE A 11 3.59 18.60 -19.07
CA PHE A 11 3.88 17.21 -19.49
C PHE A 11 5.00 16.56 -18.68
N LEU A 12 5.97 17.34 -18.17
CA LEU A 12 7.08 16.81 -17.37
C LEU A 12 6.65 16.36 -15.97
N PHE A 13 5.62 16.97 -15.38
CA PHE A 13 5.12 16.61 -14.04
C PHE A 13 4.30 15.31 -14.01
N LEU A 14 3.64 14.94 -15.12
CA LEU A 14 2.80 13.74 -15.17
C LEU A 14 3.63 12.44 -15.23
N GLY A 15 4.84 12.50 -15.80
CA GLY A 15 5.70 11.31 -15.97
C GLY A 15 6.36 10.81 -14.68
N THR A 16 6.55 11.67 -13.66
CA THR A 16 7.25 11.29 -12.42
C THR A 16 6.37 10.56 -11.40
N CYS A 17 5.04 10.62 -11.56
CA CYS A 17 4.11 9.95 -10.63
C CYS A 17 4.15 8.42 -10.75
N LEU A 18 4.31 7.90 -11.98
CA LEU A 18 4.25 6.46 -12.27
C LEU A 18 5.39 5.66 -11.60
N TRP A 19 6.57 6.27 -11.47
CA TRP A 19 7.73 5.60 -10.87
C TRP A 19 7.73 5.65 -9.34
N ALA A 20 7.02 6.62 -8.75
CA ALA A 20 6.94 6.77 -7.31
C ALA A 20 6.16 5.61 -6.68
N GLN A 21 5.13 5.09 -7.35
CA GLN A 21 4.17 4.17 -6.75
C GLN A 21 4.74 2.76 -6.54
N ASP A 22 5.44 2.18 -7.51
CA ASP A 22 6.17 0.91 -7.37
C ASP A 22 7.25 0.98 -6.27
N SER A 23 7.93 2.13 -6.16
CA SER A 23 8.92 2.35 -5.11
C SER A 23 8.30 2.30 -3.71
N LYS A 24 7.02 2.68 -3.57
CA LYS A 24 6.30 2.60 -2.30
C LYS A 24 5.94 1.17 -1.92
N VAL A 25 5.64 0.30 -2.89
CA VAL A 25 5.47 -1.15 -2.62
C VAL A 25 6.75 -1.73 -2.03
N THR A 26 7.91 -1.41 -2.63
CA THR A 26 9.20 -1.87 -2.10
C THR A 26 9.48 -1.29 -0.71
N THR A 27 9.21 0.01 -0.52
CA THR A 27 9.35 0.68 0.79
C THR A 27 8.49 -0.01 1.86
N GLY A 28 7.26 -0.37 1.51
CA GLY A 28 6.33 -1.07 2.40
C GLY A 28 6.84 -2.46 2.80
N VAL A 29 7.33 -3.23 1.84
CA VAL A 29 7.91 -4.57 2.09
C VAL A 29 9.12 -4.49 3.02
N VAL A 30 10.03 -3.53 2.78
CA VAL A 30 11.22 -3.34 3.63
C VAL A 30 10.82 -2.89 5.04
N ALA A 31 9.85 -1.99 5.17
CA ALA A 31 9.33 -1.57 6.48
C ALA A 31 8.67 -2.74 7.23
N PHE A 32 7.93 -3.61 6.53
CA PHE A 32 7.36 -4.83 7.11
C PHE A 32 8.44 -5.78 7.62
N GLN A 33 9.50 -6.01 6.82
CA GLN A 33 10.65 -6.83 7.25
C GLN A 33 11.36 -6.25 8.47
N GLY A 34 11.39 -4.92 8.58
CA GLY A 34 11.89 -4.20 9.75
C GLY A 34 10.91 -4.10 10.92
N GLN A 35 9.77 -4.81 10.88
CA GLN A 35 8.70 -4.79 11.89
C GLN A 35 8.06 -3.41 12.16
N ASP A 36 8.32 -2.42 11.30
CA ASP A 36 7.67 -1.11 11.33
C ASP A 36 6.37 -1.19 10.53
N TYR A 37 5.39 -1.89 11.09
CA TYR A 37 4.14 -2.22 10.40
C TYR A 37 3.30 -0.98 10.10
N LYS A 38 3.36 0.07 10.93
CA LYS A 38 2.67 1.32 10.65
C LYS A 38 3.25 1.99 9.40
N LYS A 39 4.57 2.13 9.31
CA LYS A 39 5.23 2.68 8.13
C LYS A 39 5.00 1.82 6.89
N ALA A 40 4.94 0.49 7.05
CA ALA A 40 4.60 -0.43 5.98
C ALA A 40 3.19 -0.15 5.42
N ILE A 41 2.19 -0.04 6.29
CA ILE A 41 0.81 0.31 5.92
C ILE A 41 0.76 1.66 5.20
N ASP A 42 1.42 2.69 5.75
CA ASP A 42 1.42 4.04 5.17
C ASP A 42 2.03 4.04 3.76
N ALA A 43 3.17 3.37 3.57
CA ALA A 43 3.80 3.23 2.27
C ALA A 43 2.91 2.45 1.28
N LEU A 44 2.29 1.34 1.71
CA LEU A 44 1.46 0.51 0.86
C LEU A 44 0.12 1.18 0.51
N ASN A 45 -0.41 2.04 1.38
CA ASN A 45 -1.57 2.88 1.04
C ASN A 45 -1.26 3.85 -0.10
N VAL A 46 -0.06 4.45 -0.10
CA VAL A 46 0.39 5.27 -1.24
C VAL A 46 0.63 4.38 -2.47
N GLY A 47 1.26 3.22 -2.29
CA GLY A 47 1.48 2.24 -3.35
C GLY A 47 0.20 1.73 -4.01
N LEU A 48 -0.91 1.67 -3.28
CA LEU A 48 -2.22 1.21 -3.74
C LEU A 48 -3.22 2.35 -4.00
N ALA A 49 -2.76 3.60 -4.06
CA ALA A 49 -3.64 4.75 -4.32
C ALA A 49 -4.30 4.64 -5.71
N ASP A 50 -3.54 4.17 -6.70
CA ASP A 50 -4.05 3.81 -8.04
C ASP A 50 -3.40 2.50 -8.51
N PRO A 51 -3.96 1.32 -8.19
CA PRO A 51 -3.35 0.03 -8.50
C PRO A 51 -3.06 -0.19 -9.99
N SER A 52 -3.74 0.53 -10.89
CA SER A 52 -3.51 0.44 -12.34
C SER A 52 -2.14 0.98 -12.77
N GLN A 53 -1.50 1.81 -11.92
CA GLN A 53 -0.17 2.36 -12.16
C GLN A 53 0.97 1.48 -11.63
N LEU A 54 0.66 0.42 -10.89
CA LEU A 54 1.65 -0.54 -10.43
C LEU A 54 2.00 -1.53 -11.54
N LYS A 55 3.23 -2.04 -11.51
CA LYS A 55 3.54 -3.25 -12.28
C LYS A 55 2.61 -4.38 -11.84
N GLU A 56 2.09 -5.15 -12.79
CA GLU A 56 1.12 -6.22 -12.52
C GLU A 56 1.58 -7.15 -11.39
N LYS A 57 2.85 -7.58 -11.40
CA LYS A 57 3.45 -8.42 -10.34
C LYS A 57 3.48 -7.80 -8.94
N ASN A 58 3.42 -6.48 -8.87
CA ASN A 58 3.47 -5.72 -7.61
C ASN A 58 2.07 -5.45 -7.05
N VAL A 59 1.01 -5.55 -7.85
CA VAL A 59 -0.38 -5.40 -7.38
C VAL A 59 -0.71 -6.44 -6.29
N PRO A 60 -0.62 -7.77 -6.53
CA PRO A 60 -0.94 -8.77 -5.52
C PRO A 60 0.00 -8.69 -4.33
N LYS A 61 1.28 -8.38 -4.59
CA LYS A 61 2.29 -8.18 -3.55
C LYS A 61 1.93 -7.03 -2.61
N ALA A 62 1.51 -5.89 -3.16
CA ALA A 62 1.17 -4.72 -2.36
C ALA A 62 -0.03 -5.00 -1.44
N TYR A 63 -1.08 -5.61 -1.97
CA TYR A 63 -2.25 -6.03 -1.18
C TYR A 63 -1.87 -7.05 -0.09
N TYR A 64 -1.09 -8.08 -0.45
CA TYR A 64 -0.66 -9.11 0.49
C TYR A 64 0.15 -8.54 1.67
N TYR A 65 1.18 -7.74 1.39
CA TYR A 65 1.98 -7.12 2.44
C TYR A 65 1.20 -6.09 3.25
N ARG A 66 0.18 -5.45 2.67
CA ARG A 66 -0.67 -4.51 3.41
C ARG A 66 -1.56 -5.26 4.41
N ALA A 67 -2.16 -6.38 3.99
CA ALA A 67 -2.90 -7.26 4.87
C ALA A 67 -2.05 -7.78 6.04
N LEU A 68 -0.85 -8.29 5.75
CA LEU A 68 0.06 -8.77 6.81
C LEU A 68 0.49 -7.66 7.75
N SER A 69 0.78 -6.47 7.23
CA SER A 69 1.15 -5.32 8.06
C SER A 69 0.00 -4.90 8.97
N GLN A 70 -1.24 -4.86 8.46
CA GLN A 70 -2.44 -4.57 9.25
C GLN A 70 -2.67 -5.61 10.35
N LEU A 71 -2.48 -6.89 10.05
CA LEU A 71 -2.60 -7.98 11.03
C LEU A 71 -1.57 -7.83 12.16
N GLN A 72 -0.31 -7.59 11.82
CA GLN A 72 0.75 -7.43 12.81
C GLN A 72 0.62 -6.13 13.61
N TYR A 73 0.19 -5.05 12.97
CA TYR A 73 -0.12 -3.79 13.64
C TYR A 73 -1.28 -3.97 14.64
N MET A 74 -2.32 -4.73 14.26
CA MET A 74 -3.41 -5.08 15.18
C MET A 74 -2.90 -5.89 16.39
N ALA A 75 -2.00 -6.84 16.17
CA ALA A 75 -1.36 -7.59 17.26
C ALA A 75 -0.55 -6.68 18.20
N GLN A 76 0.22 -5.73 17.66
CA GLN A 76 0.96 -4.73 18.45
C GLN A 76 0.00 -3.86 19.29
N LEU A 77 -1.11 -3.40 18.70
CA LEU A 77 -2.10 -2.61 19.43
C LEU A 77 -2.73 -3.37 20.59
N SER A 78 -2.86 -4.70 20.49
CA SER A 78 -3.40 -5.55 21.57
C SER A 78 -2.42 -5.81 22.72
N GLN A 79 -1.11 -5.63 22.50
CA GLN A 79 -0.06 -5.92 23.49
C GLN A 79 0.45 -4.69 24.25
N GLY A 80 0.10 -3.46 23.81
CA GLY A 80 0.53 -2.23 24.47
C GLY A 80 -0.17 -1.99 25.82
N GLU A 81 0.57 -1.52 26.82
CA GLU A 81 0.01 -1.12 28.12
C GLU A 81 -1.03 -0.01 27.94
N GLY A 82 -2.30 -0.32 28.23
CA GLY A 82 -3.42 0.58 28.01
C GLY A 82 -4.27 0.29 26.77
N ALA A 83 -4.21 -0.92 26.21
CA ALA A 83 -5.01 -1.40 25.06
C ALA A 83 -6.53 -1.19 25.23
N LYS A 84 -6.98 0.05 25.05
CA LYS A 84 -8.34 0.40 24.63
C LYS A 84 -8.40 0.24 23.11
N THR A 85 -8.11 -0.96 22.62
CA THR A 85 -8.33 -1.27 21.22
C THR A 85 -9.85 -1.29 21.05
N ASN A 86 -10.40 -0.18 20.55
CA ASN A 86 -11.83 -0.07 20.35
C ASN A 86 -12.27 -1.22 19.43
N ALA A 87 -13.28 -1.99 19.86
CA ALA A 87 -13.79 -3.12 19.10
C ALA A 87 -14.16 -2.73 17.66
N ALA A 88 -14.59 -1.48 17.43
CA ALA A 88 -14.84 -0.95 16.10
C ALA A 88 -13.57 -0.86 15.23
N THR A 89 -12.44 -0.48 15.82
CA THR A 89 -11.13 -0.41 15.13
C THR A 89 -10.64 -1.80 14.74
N VAL A 90 -10.72 -2.76 15.67
CA VAL A 90 -10.37 -4.16 15.41
C VAL A 90 -11.25 -4.74 14.30
N LYS A 91 -12.57 -4.55 14.40
CA LYS A 91 -13.53 -5.00 13.38
C LYS A 91 -13.23 -4.40 12.01
N SER A 92 -12.93 -3.11 11.93
CA SER A 92 -12.58 -2.46 10.67
C SER A 92 -11.28 -3.02 10.06
N LEU A 93 -10.26 -3.27 10.88
CA LEU A 93 -9.01 -3.86 10.42
C LEU A 93 -9.20 -5.27 9.87
N ILE A 94 -10.01 -6.10 10.53
CA ILE A 94 -10.27 -7.48 10.07
C ILE A 94 -10.90 -7.48 8.67
N PHE A 95 -11.88 -6.62 8.40
CA PHE A 95 -12.48 -6.53 7.06
C PHE A 95 -11.49 -6.01 6.02
N LYS A 96 -10.68 -5.01 6.36
CA LYS A 96 -9.62 -4.51 5.46
C LYS A 96 -8.60 -5.59 5.13
N ILE A 97 -8.18 -6.38 6.12
CA ILE A 97 -7.28 -7.51 5.93
C ILE A 97 -7.92 -8.53 4.98
N TYR A 98 -9.19 -8.88 5.19
CA TYR A 98 -9.91 -9.81 4.33
C TYR A 98 -9.99 -9.30 2.89
N ASP A 99 -10.38 -8.04 2.69
CA ASP A 99 -10.48 -7.44 1.36
C ASP A 99 -9.12 -7.39 0.68
N ASP A 100 -8.05 -7.05 1.40
CA ASP A 100 -6.68 -7.04 0.86
C ASP A 100 -6.22 -8.45 0.47
N LEU A 101 -6.49 -9.48 1.28
CA LEU A 101 -6.14 -10.86 0.92
C LEU A 101 -6.93 -11.36 -0.28
N LYS A 102 -8.22 -11.01 -0.36
CA LYS A 102 -9.05 -11.31 -1.52
C LYS A 102 -8.48 -10.66 -2.78
N GLN A 103 -8.15 -9.37 -2.73
CA GLN A 103 -7.57 -8.65 -3.85
C GLN A 103 -6.20 -9.18 -4.24
N ALA A 104 -5.36 -9.54 -3.26
CA ALA A 104 -4.07 -10.16 -3.52
C ALA A 104 -4.23 -11.46 -4.33
N LYS A 105 -5.21 -12.30 -3.96
CA LYS A 105 -5.51 -13.53 -4.68
C LYS A 105 -6.08 -13.28 -6.08
N GLU A 106 -7.04 -12.36 -6.20
CA GLU A 106 -7.69 -12.04 -7.49
C GLU A 106 -6.73 -11.41 -8.49
N SER A 107 -5.73 -10.66 -8.01
CA SER A 107 -4.72 -10.00 -8.84
C SER A 107 -3.44 -10.83 -9.06
N ASP A 108 -3.31 -12.00 -8.42
CA ASP A 108 -2.16 -12.88 -8.61
C ASP A 108 -2.30 -13.76 -9.86
N THR A 109 -2.06 -13.14 -11.01
CA THR A 109 -2.06 -13.80 -12.31
C THR A 109 -0.77 -14.59 -12.58
N TYR A 110 0.30 -14.38 -11.79
CA TYR A 110 1.64 -14.89 -12.07
C TYR A 110 2.06 -16.07 -11.17
N ASN A 111 1.75 -16.03 -9.87
CA ASN A 111 2.20 -17.04 -8.92
C ASN A 111 1.07 -17.95 -8.39
N LYS A 112 -0.20 -17.66 -8.72
CA LYS A 112 -1.41 -18.41 -8.32
C LYS A 112 -1.38 -18.87 -6.84
N TRP A 113 -1.32 -17.93 -5.91
CA TRP A 113 -1.47 -18.19 -4.47
C TRP A 113 -2.93 -18.47 -4.07
#